data_AF-A0A8C5MNY6-F1
#
_entry.id   AF-A0A8C5MNY6-F1
#
_cell.length_a   1.000
_cell.length_b   1.000
_cell.length_c   1.000
_cell.angle_alpha   90.00
_cell.angle_beta   90.00
_cell.angle_gamma   90.00
#
_symmetry.space_group_name_H-M   'P 1'
#
loop_
_entity.id
_entity.type
_entity.pdbx_description
1 polymer ?
#
loop_
_entity_poly.entity_id
_entity_poly.type
_entity_poly.pdbx_seq_one_letter_code
_entity_poly.pdbx_strand_id
1 'polypeptide(L)'
;MSDDLKKRLEFPNSLIQTQAVAHLVASVLKENGPAQKIMQASNQTPALNVLWEKCCEDHVVVRTACCEALVALVEQGHVDFSYVLNGVLNIFPSARNVQGLVKCAWRLLDIQAKNSEKNGEENLNSIYRIWNPPHPFMNMLENRPDCWPAPLQQMYTTPPSQVTPHAATSLPVSM
;
A
#
# COMPACT_ATOMS: atom_id res chain seq x y z
N MET A 1 25.74 -5.90 3.17
CA MET A 1 24.73 -6.04 2.10
C MET A 1 23.73 -4.87 2.10
N SER A 2 23.23 -4.44 3.26
CA SER A 2 22.39 -3.23 3.37
C SER A 2 23.11 -1.95 2.92
N ASP A 3 24.41 -1.80 3.21
CA ASP A 3 25.17 -0.60 2.88
C ASP A 3 25.43 -0.41 1.38
N ASP A 4 25.66 -1.50 0.63
CA ASP A 4 25.78 -1.45 -0.83
C ASP A 4 24.45 -1.07 -1.50
N LEU A 5 23.32 -1.55 -0.96
CA LEU A 5 21.99 -1.16 -1.46
C LEU A 5 21.69 0.30 -1.16
N LYS A 6 22.03 0.80 0.04
CA LYS A 6 21.91 2.21 0.38
C LYS A 6 22.71 3.11 -0.57
N LYS A 7 23.96 2.74 -0.88
CA LYS A 7 24.80 3.45 -1.86
C LYS A 7 24.21 3.46 -3.28
N ARG A 8 23.60 2.36 -3.72
CA ARG A 8 22.96 2.30 -5.05
C ARG A 8 21.67 3.12 -5.14
N LEU A 9 20.96 3.31 -4.03
CA LEU A 9 19.80 4.19 -3.93
C LEU A 9 20.18 5.69 -3.95
N GLU A 10 21.41 6.02 -3.52
CA GLU A 10 21.96 7.38 -3.55
C GLU A 10 22.51 7.77 -4.93
N PHE A 11 22.64 6.81 -5.85
CA PHE A 11 23.15 7.08 -7.19
C PHE A 11 22.13 7.92 -8.00
N PRO A 12 22.54 8.99 -8.71
CA PRO A 12 21.63 9.91 -9.41
C PRO A 12 21.17 9.33 -10.76
N ASN A 13 20.70 8.08 -10.78
CA ASN A 13 20.16 7.42 -11.94
C ASN A 13 18.89 6.66 -11.54
N SER A 14 17.75 7.04 -12.11
CA SER A 14 16.45 6.47 -11.79
C SER A 14 16.36 4.96 -12.04
N LEU A 15 16.97 4.45 -13.11
CA LEU A 15 16.98 3.01 -13.41
C LEU A 15 17.77 2.22 -12.36
N ILE A 16 18.93 2.75 -11.95
CA ILE A 16 19.78 2.12 -10.92
C ILE A 16 19.06 2.12 -9.57
N GLN A 17 18.38 3.22 -9.24
CA GLN A 17 17.58 3.34 -8.02
C GLN A 17 16.42 2.34 -8.01
N THR A 18 15.63 2.25 -9.09
CA THR A 18 14.52 1.29 -9.20
C THR A 18 15.03 -0.15 -9.13
N GLN A 19 16.16 -0.47 -9.78
CA GLN A 19 16.78 -1.78 -9.68
C GLN A 19 17.26 -2.09 -8.26
N ALA A 20 17.83 -1.11 -7.56
CA ALA A 20 18.25 -1.27 -6.17
C ALA A 20 17.05 -1.55 -5.24
N VAL A 21 15.89 -0.91 -5.49
CA VAL A 21 14.64 -1.23 -4.78
C VAL A 21 14.20 -2.66 -5.08
N ALA A 22 14.25 -3.12 -6.33
CA ALA A 22 13.92 -4.50 -6.68
C ALA A 22 14.83 -5.52 -5.96
N HIS A 23 16.15 -5.23 -5.87
CA HIS A 23 17.08 -6.04 -5.08
C HIS A 23 16.75 -6.01 -3.59
N LEU A 24 16.35 -4.85 -3.05
CA LEU A 24 15.92 -4.73 -1.66
C LEU A 24 14.69 -5.60 -1.37
N VAL A 25 13.70 -5.60 -2.27
CA VAL A 25 12.52 -6.49 -2.17
C VAL A 25 12.93 -7.96 -2.20
N ALA A 26 13.83 -8.34 -3.11
CA ALA A 26 14.34 -9.72 -3.16
C ALA A 26 15.08 -10.10 -1.86
N SER A 27 15.80 -9.17 -1.23
CA SER A 27 16.41 -9.37 0.09
C SER A 27 15.37 -9.56 1.19
N VAL A 28 14.29 -8.76 1.20
CA VAL A 28 13.17 -8.94 2.15
C VAL A 28 12.56 -10.34 2.01
N LEU A 29 12.32 -10.80 0.79
CA LEU A 29 11.76 -12.14 0.55
C LEU A 29 12.71 -13.25 0.96
N LYS A 30 14.02 -13.08 0.71
CA LYS A 30 15.05 -14.05 1.11
C LYS A 30 15.19 -14.17 2.63
N GLU A 31 15.08 -13.07 3.36
CA GLU A 31 15.22 -13.05 4.82
C GLU A 31 14.01 -13.65 5.55
N ASN A 32 12.80 -13.54 4.98
CA ASN A 32 11.57 -14.03 5.62
C ASN A 32 11.18 -15.47 5.26
N GLY A 33 11.91 -16.10 4.33
CA GLY A 33 11.65 -17.46 3.87
C GLY A 33 10.35 -17.59 3.05
N PRO A 34 10.23 -18.62 2.20
CA PRO A 34 9.11 -18.76 1.26
C PRO A 34 7.75 -19.08 1.91
N ALA A 35 7.69 -19.41 3.20
CA ALA A 35 6.50 -19.97 3.86
C ALA A 35 5.88 -19.08 4.95
N GLN A 36 6.52 -17.96 5.33
CA GLN A 36 6.04 -17.13 6.43
C GLN A 36 5.60 -15.75 5.93
N LYS A 37 4.29 -15.54 5.89
CA LYS A 37 3.71 -14.22 5.65
C LYS A 37 4.20 -13.25 6.74
N ILE A 38 4.76 -12.12 6.34
CA ILE A 38 5.23 -11.12 7.31
C ILE A 38 4.01 -10.48 7.98
N MET A 39 3.91 -10.64 9.30
CA MET A 39 2.88 -10.06 10.16
C MET A 39 3.54 -9.17 11.23
N GLN A 40 2.76 -8.34 11.93
CA GLN A 40 3.24 -7.49 13.06
C GLN A 40 4.13 -8.26 14.07
N ALA A 41 3.86 -9.54 14.30
CA ALA A 41 4.59 -10.39 15.23
C ALA A 41 5.79 -11.13 14.59
N SER A 42 5.93 -11.09 13.26
CA SER A 42 7.04 -11.71 12.54
C SER A 42 8.26 -10.80 12.55
N ASN A 43 9.45 -11.41 12.65
CA ASN A 43 10.73 -10.72 12.82
C ASN A 43 10.90 -9.59 11.78
N GLN A 44 10.90 -8.33 12.23
CA GLN A 44 11.24 -7.19 11.38
C GLN A 44 12.64 -7.38 10.82
N THR A 45 12.74 -7.68 9.53
CA THR A 45 14.05 -7.92 8.91
C THR A 45 14.74 -6.61 8.59
N PRO A 46 16.09 -6.54 8.63
CA PRO A 46 16.83 -5.32 8.37
C PRO A 46 16.54 -4.76 6.97
N ALA A 47 16.30 -5.61 5.96
CA ALA A 47 15.90 -5.13 4.63
C ALA A 47 14.53 -4.43 4.61
N LEU A 48 13.58 -4.93 5.41
CA LEU A 48 12.24 -4.33 5.52
C LEU A 48 12.30 -2.96 6.22
N ASN A 49 13.15 -2.82 7.23
CA ASN A 49 13.37 -1.53 7.90
C ASN A 49 13.96 -0.50 6.94
N VAL A 50 14.94 -0.90 6.11
CA VAL A 50 15.48 -0.01 5.08
C VAL A 50 14.41 0.38 4.05
N LEU A 51 13.49 -0.53 3.70
CA LEU A 51 12.37 -0.21 2.81
C LEU A 51 11.44 0.84 3.42
N TRP A 52 11.11 0.72 4.71
CA TRP A 52 10.31 1.70 5.45
C TRP A 52 10.99 3.07 5.55
N GLU A 53 12.30 3.10 5.87
CA GLU A 53 13.10 4.32 5.88
C GLU A 53 13.00 5.05 4.53
N LYS A 54 13.17 4.30 3.43
CA LYS A 54 13.20 4.87 2.08
C LYS A 54 11.82 5.29 1.54
N CYS A 55 10.73 4.80 2.14
CA CYS A 55 9.37 5.31 1.88
C CYS A 55 9.15 6.75 2.37
N CYS A 56 10.02 7.28 3.22
CA CYS A 56 9.95 8.66 3.71
C CYS A 56 11.08 9.55 3.19
N GLU A 57 11.85 9.06 2.21
CA GLU A 57 12.98 9.76 1.62
C GLU A 57 12.54 10.96 0.75
N ASP A 58 13.42 11.95 0.64
CA ASP A 58 13.15 13.16 -0.13
C ASP A 58 13.17 12.89 -1.65
N HIS A 59 13.97 11.92 -2.11
CA HIS A 59 14.09 11.56 -3.53
C HIS A 59 12.81 10.88 -4.06
N VAL A 60 12.09 11.57 -4.94
CA VAL A 60 10.77 11.16 -5.46
C VAL A 60 10.77 9.76 -6.05
N VAL A 61 11.77 9.42 -6.86
CA VAL A 61 11.82 8.10 -7.55
C VAL A 61 12.00 6.96 -6.55
N VAL A 62 12.87 7.13 -5.56
CA VAL A 62 13.18 6.10 -4.55
C VAL A 62 11.96 5.91 -3.66
N ARG A 63 11.40 7.02 -3.16
CA ARG A 63 10.19 6.99 -2.34
C ARG A 63 9.05 6.28 -3.04
N THR A 64 8.71 6.68 -4.27
CA THR A 64 7.60 6.09 -5.02
C THR A 64 7.85 4.61 -5.29
N ALA A 65 9.06 4.23 -5.71
CA ALA A 65 9.41 2.83 -5.95
C ALA A 65 9.33 1.98 -4.67
N CYS A 66 9.78 2.51 -3.52
CA CYS A 66 9.69 1.80 -2.24
C CYS A 66 8.24 1.65 -1.76
N CYS A 67 7.40 2.69 -1.90
CA CYS A 67 5.98 2.59 -1.58
C CYS A 67 5.25 1.59 -2.49
N GLU A 68 5.55 1.59 -3.79
CA GLU A 68 5.00 0.62 -4.74
C GLU A 68 5.46 -0.81 -4.46
N ALA A 69 6.71 -0.99 -4.04
CA ALA A 69 7.25 -2.26 -3.61
C ALA A 69 6.50 -2.83 -2.38
N LEU A 70 6.17 -2.00 -1.39
CA LEU A 70 5.35 -2.41 -0.25
C LEU A 70 3.96 -2.89 -0.67
N VAL A 71 3.31 -2.17 -1.59
CA VAL A 71 2.01 -2.58 -2.15
C VAL A 71 2.14 -3.91 -2.89
N ALA A 72 3.16 -4.08 -3.72
CA ALA A 72 3.39 -5.32 -4.48
C ALA A 72 3.62 -6.52 -3.55
N LEU A 73 4.34 -6.32 -2.43
CA LEU A 73 4.54 -7.34 -1.41
C LEU A 73 3.23 -7.80 -0.75
N VAL A 74 2.27 -6.89 -0.55
CA VAL A 74 0.92 -7.22 -0.05
C VAL A 74 0.10 -7.93 -1.13
N GLU A 75 0.13 -7.43 -2.37
CA GLU A 75 -0.60 -7.99 -3.50
C GLU A 75 -0.17 -9.44 -3.81
N GLN A 76 1.11 -9.74 -3.66
CA GLN A 76 1.68 -11.08 -3.81
C GLN A 76 1.47 -11.99 -2.59
N GLY A 77 0.87 -11.48 -1.50
CA GLY A 77 0.59 -12.24 -0.29
C GLY A 77 1.80 -12.50 0.61
N HIS A 78 2.95 -11.89 0.33
CA HIS A 78 4.17 -12.01 1.14
C HIS A 78 4.08 -11.22 2.45
N VAL A 79 3.30 -10.15 2.48
CA VAL A 79 3.14 -9.29 3.66
C VAL A 79 1.65 -9.10 3.97
N ASP A 80 1.32 -9.02 5.26
CA ASP A 80 -0.05 -8.76 5.69
C ASP A 80 -0.51 -7.32 5.39
N PHE A 81 -1.70 -7.20 4.80
CA PHE A 81 -2.35 -5.93 4.52
C PHE A 81 -2.46 -5.06 5.78
N SER A 82 -2.90 -5.63 6.91
CA SER A 82 -3.12 -4.88 8.14
C SER A 82 -1.79 -4.38 8.71
N TYR A 83 -0.72 -5.16 8.57
CA TYR A 83 0.62 -4.73 8.96
C TYR A 83 1.07 -3.51 8.16
N VAL A 84 1.00 -3.56 6.82
CA VAL A 84 1.46 -2.45 5.97
C VAL A 84 0.57 -1.21 6.14
N LEU A 85 -0.75 -1.37 6.16
CA LEU A 85 -1.67 -0.24 6.33
C LEU A 85 -1.43 0.46 7.66
N ASN A 86 -1.32 -0.28 8.76
CA ASN A 86 -1.02 0.31 10.07
C ASN A 86 0.38 0.95 10.10
N GLY A 87 1.38 0.34 9.47
CA GLY A 87 2.71 0.92 9.33
C GLY A 87 2.68 2.26 8.59
N VAL A 88 1.97 2.33 7.47
CA VAL A 88 1.75 3.57 6.70
C VAL A 88 1.08 4.61 7.59
N LEU A 89 -0.02 4.28 8.26
CA LEU A 89 -0.75 5.20 9.13
C LEU A 89 0.09 5.70 10.32
N ASN A 90 0.98 4.87 10.86
CA ASN A 90 1.85 5.23 11.99
C ASN A 90 2.99 6.19 11.58
N ILE A 91 3.56 5.99 10.39
CA ILE A 91 4.68 6.82 9.90
C ILE A 91 4.15 8.13 9.26
N PHE A 92 2.90 8.12 8.81
CA PHE A 92 2.29 9.24 8.11
C PHE A 92 2.41 10.61 8.80
N PRO A 93 2.14 10.77 10.12
CA PRO A 93 2.15 12.09 10.76
C PRO A 93 3.53 12.75 10.74
N SER A 94 4.60 11.95 10.88
CA SER A 94 6.00 12.41 10.94
C SER A 94 6.69 12.44 9.58
N ALA A 95 6.04 11.93 8.52
CA ALA A 95 6.61 11.94 7.18
C ALA A 95 6.80 13.36 6.65
N ARG A 96 8.00 13.62 6.11
CA ARG A 96 8.31 14.88 5.39
C ARG A 96 7.48 15.01 4.12
N ASN A 97 7.32 13.90 3.39
CA ASN A 97 6.53 13.83 2.17
C ASN A 97 5.46 12.74 2.27
N VAL A 98 4.21 13.15 2.14
CA VAL A 98 3.04 12.28 2.31
C VAL A 98 2.53 11.66 1.01
N GLN A 99 2.98 12.13 -0.16
CA GLN A 99 2.41 11.75 -1.46
C GLN A 99 2.56 10.25 -1.76
N GLY A 100 3.75 9.70 -1.49
CA GLY A 100 4.02 8.26 -1.65
C GLY A 100 3.17 7.40 -0.72
N LEU A 101 3.01 7.85 0.53
CA LEU A 101 2.21 7.16 1.55
C LEU A 101 0.71 7.21 1.26
N VAL A 102 0.18 8.34 0.77
CA VAL A 102 -1.22 8.46 0.34
C VAL A 102 -1.50 7.52 -0.83
N LYS A 103 -0.61 7.49 -1.84
CA LYS A 103 -0.74 6.56 -2.97
C LYS A 103 -0.66 5.11 -2.51
N CYS A 104 0.24 4.80 -1.57
CA CYS A 104 0.34 3.47 -0.96
C CYS A 104 -0.98 3.07 -0.27
N ALA A 105 -1.51 3.92 0.62
CA ALA A 105 -2.77 3.69 1.31
C ALA A 105 -3.94 3.50 0.34
N TRP A 106 -4.02 4.33 -0.72
CA TRP A 106 -5.02 4.19 -1.77
C TRP A 106 -4.97 2.81 -2.44
N ARG A 107 -3.78 2.38 -2.86
CA ARG A 107 -3.60 1.08 -3.53
C ARG A 107 -3.87 -0.10 -2.60
N LEU A 108 -3.52 0.00 -1.32
CA LEU A 108 -3.88 -1.00 -0.33
C LEU A 108 -5.41 -1.12 -0.21
N LEU A 109 -6.13 0.00 -0.10
CA LEU A 109 -7.59 -0.01 0.00
C LEU A 109 -8.26 -0.54 -1.28
N ASP A 110 -7.70 -0.24 -2.45
CA ASP A 110 -8.13 -0.82 -3.73
C ASP A 110 -7.97 -2.35 -3.74
N ILE A 111 -6.85 -2.88 -3.20
CA ILE A 111 -6.65 -4.33 -3.02
C ILE A 111 -7.70 -4.92 -2.07
N GLN A 112 -8.00 -4.25 -0.95
CA GLN A 112 -9.02 -4.71 0.00
C GLN A 112 -10.40 -4.77 -0.68
N ALA A 113 -10.80 -3.70 -1.38
CA ALA A 113 -12.08 -3.64 -2.08
C ALA A 113 -12.23 -4.79 -3.10
N LYS A 114 -11.20 -5.01 -3.93
CA LYS A 114 -11.18 -6.10 -4.92
C LYS A 114 -11.21 -7.49 -4.30
N ASN A 115 -10.60 -7.66 -3.13
CA ASN A 115 -10.61 -8.95 -2.44
C ASN A 115 -11.97 -9.24 -1.80
N SER A 116 -12.65 -8.23 -1.26
CA SER A 116 -14.01 -8.39 -0.72
C SER A 116 -15.03 -8.74 -1.81
N GLU A 117 -14.93 -8.11 -3.00
CA GLU A 117 -15.75 -8.47 -4.16
C GLU A 117 -15.58 -9.93 -4.58
N LYS A 118 -14.32 -10.41 -4.64
CA LYS A 118 -14.00 -11.80 -5.01
C LYS A 118 -14.47 -12.83 -3.99
N ASN A 119 -14.44 -12.49 -2.71
CA ASN A 119 -14.80 -13.39 -1.63
C ASN A 119 -16.33 -13.41 -1.36
N GLY A 120 -17.13 -12.64 -2.12
CA GLY A 120 -18.56 -12.55 -1.91
C GLY A 120 -18.93 -11.90 -0.57
N GLU A 121 -18.01 -11.13 0.01
CA GLU A 121 -18.26 -10.41 1.26
C GLU A 121 -19.08 -9.15 0.95
N GLU A 122 -20.40 -9.26 1.00
CA GLU A 122 -21.35 -8.19 0.68
C GLU A 122 -21.30 -6.95 1.62
N ASN A 123 -20.41 -6.93 2.61
CA ASN A 123 -20.37 -5.90 3.64
C ASN A 123 -19.08 -5.06 3.68
N LEU A 124 -18.65 -4.52 2.52
CA LEU A 124 -17.69 -3.40 2.46
C LEU A 124 -18.16 -2.22 3.35
N ASN A 125 -19.48 -2.02 3.46
CA ASN A 125 -20.10 -1.01 4.33
C ASN A 125 -19.83 -1.21 5.83
N SER A 126 -19.32 -2.36 6.26
CA SER A 126 -19.05 -2.66 7.68
C SER A 126 -17.59 -2.50 8.10
N ILE A 127 -16.65 -2.39 7.14
CA ILE A 127 -15.21 -2.43 7.42
C ILE A 127 -14.74 -1.17 8.15
N TYR A 128 -15.23 -0.01 7.72
CA TYR A 128 -14.91 1.27 8.33
C TYR A 128 -16.20 1.98 8.75
N ARG A 129 -16.18 2.54 9.97
CA ARG A 129 -17.28 3.36 10.50
C ARG A 129 -16.78 4.80 10.64
N ILE A 130 -17.71 5.73 10.85
CA ILE A 130 -17.33 7.13 11.09
C ILE A 130 -16.44 7.24 12.34
N TRP A 131 -16.72 6.44 13.37
CA TRP A 131 -16.09 6.59 14.69
C TRP A 131 -15.15 5.44 15.09
N ASN A 132 -15.43 4.19 14.73
CA ASN A 132 -14.56 3.07 15.08
C ASN A 132 -14.80 1.78 14.25
N PRO A 133 -13.80 1.26 13.51
CA PRO A 133 -12.55 1.95 13.17
C PRO A 133 -12.80 3.04 12.11
N PRO A 134 -12.21 4.25 12.24
CA PRO A 134 -12.32 5.29 11.22
C PRO A 134 -11.64 4.84 9.92
N HIS A 135 -12.14 5.36 8.79
CA HIS A 135 -11.52 5.09 7.49
C HIS A 135 -10.06 5.58 7.47
N PRO A 136 -9.10 4.86 6.84
CA PRO A 136 -7.68 5.24 6.89
C PRO A 136 -7.40 6.66 6.41
N PHE A 137 -8.11 7.13 5.38
CA PHE A 137 -8.01 8.54 4.94
C PHE A 137 -8.56 9.54 5.95
N MET A 138 -9.57 9.19 6.76
CA MET A 138 -10.01 10.07 7.85
C MET A 138 -8.88 10.25 8.85
N ASN A 139 -8.25 9.15 9.29
CA ASN A 139 -7.10 9.21 10.21
C ASN A 139 -5.93 10.02 9.61
N MET A 140 -5.64 9.85 8.31
CA MET A 140 -4.61 10.65 7.62
C MET A 140 -4.95 12.15 7.62
N LEU A 141 -6.20 12.52 7.30
CA LEU A 141 -6.65 13.91 7.27
C LEU A 141 -6.69 14.54 8.66
N GLU A 142 -7.05 13.78 9.69
CA GLU A 142 -7.00 14.21 11.09
C GLU A 142 -5.57 14.55 11.53
N ASN A 143 -4.58 13.76 11.12
CA ASN A 143 -3.18 13.99 11.47
C ASN A 143 -2.51 15.09 10.62
N ARG A 144 -2.88 15.22 9.34
CA ARG A 144 -2.29 16.21 8.41
C ARG A 144 -3.39 16.78 7.48
N PRO A 145 -4.12 17.83 7.87
CA PRO A 145 -5.20 18.37 7.05
C PRO A 145 -4.72 18.88 5.69
N ASP A 146 -3.48 19.35 5.60
CA ASP A 146 -2.87 19.85 4.36
C ASP A 146 -2.73 18.79 3.25
N CYS A 147 -2.82 17.49 3.59
CA CYS A 147 -2.67 16.41 2.60
C CYS A 147 -3.94 16.14 1.80
N TRP A 148 -5.06 16.83 2.06
CA TRP A 148 -6.35 16.62 1.40
C TRP A 148 -6.36 16.62 -0.14
N PRO A 149 -5.47 17.35 -0.86
CA PRO A 149 -5.45 17.27 -2.32
C PRO A 149 -4.96 15.90 -2.82
N ALA A 150 -4.14 15.20 -2.05
CA ALA A 150 -3.50 13.97 -2.50
C ALA A 150 -4.50 12.80 -2.67
N PRO A 151 -5.40 12.50 -1.73
CA PRO A 151 -6.47 11.52 -1.95
C PRO A 151 -7.37 11.88 -3.15
N LEU A 152 -7.74 13.15 -3.30
CA LEU A 152 -8.56 13.60 -4.44
C LEU A 152 -7.86 13.37 -5.77
N GLN A 153 -6.56 13.67 -5.86
CA GLN A 153 -5.79 13.37 -7.06
C GLN A 153 -5.78 11.87 -7.39
N GLN A 154 -5.71 11.00 -6.38
CA GLN A 154 -5.81 9.55 -6.61
C GLN A 154 -7.19 9.16 -7.17
N MET A 155 -8.27 9.78 -6.68
CA MET A 155 -9.63 9.55 -7.20
C MET A 155 -9.76 9.95 -8.66
N TYR A 156 -9.19 11.09 -9.06
CA TYR A 156 -9.23 11.53 -10.46
C TYR A 156 -8.32 10.71 -11.39
N THR A 157 -7.21 10.20 -10.87
CA THR A 157 -6.20 9.48 -11.67
C THR A 157 -6.54 7.99 -11.80
N THR A 158 -7.21 7.41 -10.80
CA THR A 158 -7.62 6.01 -10.84
C THR A 158 -8.95 5.93 -11.60
N PRO A 159 -9.02 5.25 -12.77
CA PRO A 159 -10.29 5.07 -13.44
C PRO A 159 -11.24 4.32 -12.49
N PRO A 160 -12.54 4.67 -12.46
CA PRO A 160 -13.50 3.89 -11.70
C PRO A 160 -13.41 2.45 -12.19
N SER A 161 -13.11 1.52 -11.27
CA SER A 161 -13.29 0.09 -11.53
C SER A 161 -14.68 -0.05 -12.14
N GLN A 162 -14.75 -0.58 -13.37
CA GLN A 162 -16.03 -0.79 -14.02
C GLN A 162 -16.85 -1.68 -13.10
N VAL A 163 -17.82 -1.07 -12.39
CA VAL A 163 -18.88 -1.79 -11.71
C VAL A 163 -19.61 -2.48 -12.85
N THR A 164 -19.28 -3.74 -13.10
CA THR A 164 -20.06 -4.57 -14.00
C THR A 164 -21.46 -4.63 -13.38
N PRO A 165 -22.52 -4.18 -14.09
CA PRO A 165 -23.87 -4.40 -13.60
C PRO A 165 -24.08 -5.91 -13.62
N HIS A 166 -24.00 -6.56 -12.46
CA HIS A 166 -24.39 -7.95 -12.33
C HIS A 166 -25.87 -8.03 -12.75
N ALA A 167 -26.06 -8.75 -13.86
CA ALA A 167 -27.28 -9.17 -14.51
C ALA A 167 -28.58 -8.73 -13.83
N ALA A 168 -29.35 -7.89 -14.53
CA ALA A 168 -30.79 -7.85 -14.37
C ALA A 168 -31.32 -9.28 -14.59
N THR A 169 -31.57 -10.01 -13.51
CA THR A 169 -32.28 -11.28 -13.54
C THR A 169 -33.68 -10.99 -14.07
N SER A 170 -33.84 -11.27 -15.36
CA SER A 170 -35.10 -11.37 -16.07
C SER A 170 -36.09 -12.18 -15.22
N LEU A 171 -37.16 -11.50 -14.79
CA LEU A 171 -38.39 -12.13 -14.32
C LEU A 171 -38.86 -13.13 -15.38
N PRO A 172 -39.12 -14.41 -15.03
CA PRO A 172 -39.87 -15.26 -15.94
C PRO A 172 -41.32 -14.78 -15.95
N VAL A 173 -41.71 -14.16 -17.05
CA VAL A 173 -43.12 -14.14 -17.46
C VAL A 173 -43.45 -15.58 -17.85
N SER A 174 -44.22 -16.26 -17.02
CA SER A 174 -44.93 -17.48 -17.39
C SER A 174 -46.41 -17.26 -17.15
N MET A 175 -47.17 -17.65 -18.17
CA MET A 175 -48.62 -17.52 -18.42
C MET A 175 -49.51 -18.03 -17.31
#